data_AF-A0A371MQR6-F1
#
_entry.id   AF-A0A371MQR6-F1
#
_cell.length_a   1.000
_cell.length_b   1.000
_cell.length_c   1.000
_cell.angle_alpha   90.00
_cell.angle_beta   90.00
_cell.angle_gamma   90.00
#
_symmetry.space_group_name_H-M   'P 1'
#
loop_
_entity.id
_entity.type
_entity.pdbx_description
1 polymer ?
#
loop_
_entity_poly.entity_id
_entity_poly.type
_entity_poly.pdbx_seq_one_letter_code
_entity_poly.pdbx_strand_id
1 'polypeptide(L)'
;MGWERQNLSESRSWLTYTPVGQQLAVLNETNVYWRGTEVIDGTETVVVVGYPSKQALRAVPDVRGASATEIQDTNIENATVTLWLDSETHRPVQAQREIEVADSGATATATVTFDFAGYDEPTSVR
;
A
#
# COMPACT_ATOMS: atom_id res chain seq x y z
N MET A 1 -9.37 17.56 -6.28
CA MET A 1 -10.02 16.54 -5.45
C MET A 1 -10.99 15.79 -6.33
N GLY A 2 -10.66 14.54 -6.70
CA GLY A 2 -11.52 13.66 -7.50
C GLY A 2 -12.20 12.63 -6.60
N TRP A 3 -13.33 12.11 -7.03
CA TRP A 3 -13.99 10.97 -6.39
C TRP A 3 -13.97 9.79 -7.36
N GLU A 4 -13.54 8.64 -6.87
CA GLU A 4 -13.56 7.38 -7.63
C GLU A 4 -14.73 6.53 -7.16
N ARG A 5 -15.45 5.91 -8.10
CA ARG A 5 -16.49 4.93 -7.79
C ARG A 5 -15.94 3.54 -8.03
N GLN A 6 -15.83 2.75 -6.97
CA GLN A 6 -15.41 1.37 -7.05
C GLN A 6 -16.64 0.45 -7.02
N ASN A 7 -16.67 -0.54 -7.90
CA ASN A 7 -17.74 -1.53 -7.91
C ASN A 7 -17.40 -2.67 -6.93
N LEU A 8 -18.21 -2.82 -5.88
CA LEU A 8 -18.06 -3.84 -4.84
C LEU A 8 -19.01 -5.04 -5.05
N SER A 9 -19.50 -5.25 -6.28
CA SER A 9 -20.46 -6.33 -6.57
C SER A 9 -19.89 -7.74 -6.44
N GLU A 10 -18.56 -7.88 -6.40
CA GLU A 10 -17.90 -9.16 -6.15
C GLU A 10 -17.79 -9.43 -4.65
N SER A 11 -18.13 -10.65 -4.21
CA SER A 11 -18.02 -11.06 -2.82
C SER A 11 -16.55 -11.28 -2.44
N ARG A 12 -15.84 -10.20 -2.11
CA ARG A 12 -14.49 -10.22 -1.53
C ARG A 12 -14.52 -9.68 -0.11
N SER A 13 -13.52 -10.02 0.70
CA SER A 13 -13.40 -9.47 2.06
C SER A 13 -13.27 -7.95 1.99
N TRP A 14 -14.03 -7.22 2.83
CA TRP A 14 -14.00 -5.75 2.88
C TRP A 14 -12.57 -5.19 2.97
N LEU A 15 -11.68 -5.86 3.72
CA LEU A 15 -10.29 -5.44 3.87
C LEU A 15 -9.56 -5.33 2.53
N THR A 16 -9.90 -6.15 1.54
CA THR A 16 -9.27 -6.12 0.20
C THR A 16 -9.54 -4.84 -0.59
N TYR A 17 -10.54 -4.05 -0.18
CA TYR A 17 -10.85 -2.75 -0.78
C TYR A 17 -10.24 -1.56 -0.02
N THR A 18 -9.69 -1.79 1.17
CA THR A 18 -9.10 -0.72 1.99
C THR A 18 -7.63 -0.53 1.67
N PRO A 19 -7.07 0.70 1.72
CA PRO A 19 -5.65 0.91 1.49
C PRO A 19 -4.77 0.05 2.40
N VAL A 20 -5.15 -0.12 3.67
CA VAL A 20 -4.41 -0.98 4.62
C VAL A 20 -4.41 -2.45 4.18
N GLY A 21 -5.56 -3.00 3.82
CA GLY A 21 -5.65 -4.40 3.41
C GLY A 21 -4.99 -4.67 2.06
N GLN A 22 -4.94 -3.68 1.16
CA GLN A 22 -4.14 -3.77 -0.08
C GLN A 22 -2.65 -3.90 0.22
N GLN A 23 -2.08 -3.09 1.13
CA GLN A 23 -0.67 -3.22 1.48
C GLN A 23 -0.38 -4.57 2.13
N LEU A 24 -1.25 -5.02 3.03
CA LEU A 24 -1.12 -6.32 3.69
C LEU A 24 -1.19 -7.47 2.68
N ALA A 25 -2.09 -7.39 1.70
CA ALA A 25 -2.19 -8.39 0.64
C ALA A 25 -0.89 -8.48 -0.19
N VAL A 26 -0.30 -7.33 -0.55
CA VAL A 26 0.99 -7.33 -1.28
C VAL A 26 2.12 -7.89 -0.42
N LEU A 27 2.19 -7.51 0.85
CA LEU A 27 3.20 -8.00 1.78
C LEU A 27 3.07 -9.52 2.03
N ASN A 28 1.85 -10.07 2.01
CA ASN A 28 1.61 -11.50 2.16
C ASN A 28 2.08 -12.34 0.96
N GLU A 29 2.25 -11.71 -0.21
CA GLU A 29 2.74 -12.34 -1.45
C GLU A 29 4.25 -12.16 -1.65
N THR A 30 4.97 -11.58 -0.69
CA THR A 30 6.42 -11.36 -0.78
C THR A 30 7.15 -11.68 0.52
N ASN A 31 8.46 -11.78 0.45
CA ASN A 31 9.29 -11.86 1.64
C ASN A 31 9.32 -10.49 2.31
N VAL A 32 9.04 -10.49 3.61
CA VAL A 32 9.04 -9.29 4.46
C VAL A 32 10.29 -9.29 5.33
N TYR A 33 10.97 -8.15 5.36
CA TYR A 33 12.20 -7.94 6.09
C TYR A 33 11.98 -6.86 7.15
N TRP A 34 12.44 -7.12 8.37
CA TRP A 34 12.52 -6.10 9.40
C TRP A 34 13.66 -5.13 9.08
N ARG A 35 13.36 -3.82 9.07
CA ARG A 35 14.31 -2.76 8.74
C ARG A 35 14.83 -2.01 9.96
N GLY A 36 14.10 -2.06 11.08
CA GLY A 36 14.49 -1.40 12.32
C GLY A 36 13.30 -0.82 13.07
N THR A 37 13.58 0.18 13.89
CA THR A 37 12.57 1.03 14.55
C THR A 37 12.74 2.48 14.14
N GLU A 38 11.63 3.21 14.08
CA GLU A 38 11.58 4.62 13.70
C GLU A 38 10.49 5.34 14.48
N VAL A 39 10.60 6.65 14.66
CA VAL A 39 9.54 7.47 15.27
C VAL A 39 8.80 8.25 14.18
N ILE A 40 7.51 7.97 13.99
CA ILE A 40 6.64 8.66 13.03
C ILE A 40 5.58 9.43 13.81
N ASP A 41 5.54 10.75 13.64
CA ASP A 41 4.61 11.67 14.32
C ASP A 41 4.51 11.45 15.84
N GLY A 42 5.65 11.16 16.47
CA GLY A 42 5.76 10.91 17.91
C GLY A 42 5.39 9.49 18.36
N THR A 43 5.01 8.61 17.43
CA THR A 43 4.73 7.18 17.67
C THR A 43 5.99 6.36 17.41
N GLU A 44 6.42 5.53 18.37
CA GLU A 44 7.49 4.56 18.12
C GLU A 44 6.94 3.42 17.23
N THR A 45 7.67 3.10 16.17
CA THR A 45 7.22 2.13 15.17
C THR A 45 8.27 1.07 14.87
N VAL A 46 7.81 -0.14 14.57
CA VAL A 46 8.58 -1.19 13.92
C VAL A 46 8.40 -1.05 12.42
N VAL A 47 9.52 -1.00 11.69
CA VAL A 47 9.52 -0.81 10.24
C VAL A 47 9.77 -2.15 9.54
N VAL A 48 8.87 -2.51 8.63
CA VAL A 48 9.04 -3.68 7.76
C VAL A 48 9.00 -3.27 6.30
N VAL A 49 9.76 -3.98 5.46
CA VAL A 49 9.83 -3.75 4.03
C VAL A 49 9.65 -5.04 3.24
N GLY A 50 8.87 -4.99 2.17
CA GLY A 50 8.74 -6.06 1.18
C GLY A 50 9.11 -5.57 -0.22
N TYR A 51 9.61 -6.50 -1.03
CA TYR A 51 9.96 -6.27 -2.43
C TYR A 51 9.09 -7.19 -3.31
N PRO A 52 7.82 -6.84 -3.51
CA PRO A 52 6.90 -7.68 -4.28
C PRO A 52 7.34 -7.83 -5.73
N SER A 53 7.17 -9.03 -6.27
CA SER A 53 7.36 -9.28 -7.70
C SER A 53 6.23 -8.62 -8.51
N LYS A 54 6.45 -8.44 -9.83
CA LYS A 54 5.40 -8.01 -10.76
C LYS A 54 4.14 -8.90 -10.65
N GLN A 55 4.31 -10.20 -10.35
CA GLN A 55 3.20 -11.13 -10.19
C GLN A 55 2.42 -10.89 -8.89
N ALA A 56 3.11 -10.64 -7.77
CA ALA A 56 2.49 -10.32 -6.49
C ALA A 56 1.65 -9.03 -6.58
N LEU A 57 2.17 -8.00 -7.26
CA LEU A 57 1.43 -6.76 -7.51
C LEU A 57 0.17 -6.98 -8.37
N ARG A 58 0.23 -7.89 -9.34
CA ARG A 58 -0.92 -8.25 -10.20
C ARG A 58 -1.99 -9.05 -9.46
N ALA A 59 -1.59 -9.83 -8.45
CA ALA A 59 -2.51 -10.63 -7.65
C ALA A 59 -3.41 -9.76 -6.76
N VAL A 60 -2.97 -8.55 -6.41
CA VAL A 60 -3.71 -7.63 -5.55
C VAL A 60 -4.44 -6.58 -6.39
N PRO A 61 -5.79 -6.58 -6.37
CA PRO A 61 -6.60 -5.60 -7.08
C PRO A 61 -6.33 -4.19 -6.54
N ASP A 62 -6.39 -3.19 -7.42
CA ASP A 62 -6.38 -1.77 -7.05
C ASP A 62 -5.14 -1.26 -6.29
N VAL A 63 -4.04 -2.04 -6.24
CA VAL A 63 -2.69 -1.57 -5.84
C VAL A 63 -2.19 -0.39 -6.67
N ARG A 64 -2.81 -0.19 -7.83
CA ARG A 64 -2.59 0.96 -8.71
C ARG A 64 -3.03 2.27 -8.04
N GLY A 65 -4.15 2.31 -7.32
CA GLY A 65 -4.73 3.54 -6.78
C GLY A 65 -5.18 4.53 -7.87
N ALA A 66 -5.96 5.54 -7.48
CA ALA A 66 -6.58 6.53 -8.38
C ALA A 66 -5.59 7.33 -9.26
N SER A 67 -4.31 7.37 -8.88
CA SER A 67 -3.25 8.10 -9.61
C SER A 67 -2.54 7.26 -10.69
N ALA A 68 -2.85 5.97 -10.80
CA ALA A 68 -2.15 5.03 -11.68
C ALA A 68 -2.89 4.72 -12.99
N THR A 69 -3.85 5.56 -13.38
CA THR A 69 -4.53 5.46 -14.68
C THR A 69 -3.55 5.53 -15.87
N GLU A 70 -2.32 5.99 -15.65
CA GLU A 70 -1.22 6.01 -16.65
C GLU A 70 -0.21 4.85 -16.50
N ILE A 71 -0.23 4.08 -15.40
CA ILE A 71 0.73 2.98 -15.20
C ILE A 71 0.18 1.70 -15.82
N GLN A 72 0.68 1.36 -17.01
CA GLN A 72 0.39 0.07 -17.64
C GLN A 72 1.15 -1.06 -16.94
N ASP A 73 0.48 -2.21 -16.73
CA ASP A 73 1.02 -3.38 -16.02
C ASP A 73 2.29 -4.00 -16.64
N THR A 74 2.58 -3.65 -17.90
CA THR A 74 3.77 -4.07 -18.63
C THR A 74 5.00 -3.24 -18.29
N ASN A 75 4.81 -2.04 -17.76
CA ASN A 75 5.87 -1.05 -17.58
C ASN A 75 6.40 -1.02 -16.15
N ILE A 76 5.78 -1.74 -15.20
CA ILE A 76 6.29 -1.86 -13.83
C ILE A 76 7.57 -2.69 -13.88
N GLU A 77 8.68 -2.16 -13.36
CA GLU A 77 9.94 -2.89 -13.22
C GLU A 77 10.10 -3.45 -11.82
N ASN A 78 9.97 -2.60 -10.81
CA ASN A 78 10.14 -2.95 -9.41
C ASN A 78 9.06 -2.29 -8.56
N ALA A 79 8.84 -2.82 -7.36
CA ALA A 79 8.14 -2.10 -6.33
C ALA A 79 8.74 -2.39 -4.95
N THR A 80 8.63 -1.40 -4.08
CA THR A 80 8.99 -1.49 -2.67
C THR A 80 7.78 -1.08 -1.85
N VAL A 81 7.41 -1.90 -0.87
CA VAL A 81 6.35 -1.58 0.09
C VAL A 81 6.99 -1.50 1.47
N THR A 82 6.86 -0.35 2.13
CA THR A 82 7.29 -0.14 3.51
C THR A 82 6.06 0.07 4.39
N LEU A 83 6.03 -0.58 5.55
CA LEU A 83 4.95 -0.47 6.53
C LEU A 83 5.56 -0.13 7.89
N TRP A 84 5.03 0.92 8.51
CA TRP A 84 5.37 1.34 9.87
C TRP A 84 4.24 0.89 10.78
N LEU A 85 4.56 0.05 11.75
CA LEU A 85 3.62 -0.49 12.73
C LEU A 85 3.92 0.12 14.09
N ASP A 86 2.91 0.63 14.79
CA ASP A 86 3.03 1.06 16.18
C ASP A 86 3.65 -0.07 17.03
N SER A 87 4.70 0.23 17.81
CA SER A 87 5.49 -0.77 18.52
C SER A 87 4.74 -1.47 19.65
N GLU A 88 3.67 -0.85 20.17
CA GLU A 88 2.89 -1.39 21.29
C GLU A 88 1.67 -2.17 20.79
N THR A 89 0.93 -1.59 19.85
CA THR A 89 -0.34 -2.11 19.35
C THR A 89 -0.21 -2.94 18.08
N HIS A 90 0.93 -2.86 17.40
CA HIS A 90 1.20 -3.47 16.09
C HIS A 90 0.23 -3.03 14.99
N ARG A 91 -0.45 -1.89 15.18
CA ARG A 91 -1.36 -1.32 14.18
C ARG A 91 -0.55 -0.50 13.16
N PRO A 92 -0.89 -0.57 11.87
CA PRO A 92 -0.29 0.32 10.88
C PRO A 92 -0.46 1.79 11.27
N VAL A 93 0.63 2.55 11.19
CA VAL A 93 0.62 4.01 11.35
C VAL A 93 0.75 4.67 9.99
N GLN A 94 1.65 4.14 9.16
CA GLN A 94 1.88 4.61 7.81
C GLN A 94 2.25 3.43 6.91
N ALA A 95 1.94 3.55 5.62
CA ALA A 95 2.53 2.72 4.58
C ALA A 95 3.01 3.57 3.42
N GLN A 96 4.10 3.16 2.81
CA GLN A 96 4.64 3.76 1.59
C GLN A 96 4.78 2.68 0.55
N ARG A 97 4.30 2.97 -0.65
CA ARG A 97 4.51 2.14 -1.82
C ARG A 97 5.25 2.95 -2.87
N GLU A 98 6.39 2.42 -3.28
CA GLU A 98 7.19 2.94 -4.37
C GLU A 98 7.09 1.98 -5.54
N ILE A 99 6.78 2.49 -6.73
CA ILE A 99 6.67 1.72 -7.96
C ILE A 99 7.60 2.36 -8.98
N GLU A 100 8.57 1.59 -9.45
CA GLU A 100 9.43 1.96 -10.56
C GLU A 100 8.78 1.50 -11.87
N VAL A 101 8.62 2.42 -12.80
CA VAL A 101 8.09 2.16 -14.13
C VAL A 101 9.13 2.52 -15.19
N ALA A 102 9.23 1.70 -16.24
CA ALA A 102 10.05 1.96 -17.40
C ALA A 102 9.17 2.02 -18.65
N ASP A 103 9.31 3.09 -19.44
CA ASP A 103 8.70 3.21 -20.76
C ASP A 103 9.70 3.83 -21.74
N SER A 104 9.85 3.21 -22.90
CA SER A 104 10.60 3.75 -24.05
C SER A 104 12.01 4.26 -23.72
N GLY A 105 12.69 3.59 -22.77
CA GLY A 105 14.06 3.89 -22.35
C GLY A 105 14.19 4.92 -21.23
N ALA A 106 13.08 5.46 -20.71
CA ALA A 106 13.03 6.32 -19.53
C ALA A 106 12.45 5.56 -18.33
N THR A 107 12.99 5.82 -17.14
CA THR A 107 12.45 5.32 -15.87
C THR A 107 11.81 6.45 -15.08
N ALA A 108 10.70 6.14 -14.40
CA ALA A 108 10.03 7.04 -13.47
C ALA A 108 9.66 6.27 -12.20
N THR A 109 9.69 6.96 -11.06
CA THR A 109 9.31 6.38 -9.77
C THR A 109 8.07 7.10 -9.26
N ALA A 110 7.01 6.32 -9.00
CA ALA A 110 5.79 6.80 -8.36
C ALA A 110 5.79 6.36 -6.90
N THR A 111 5.66 7.32 -5.98
CA THR A 111 5.56 7.06 -4.54
C THR A 111 4.18 7.45 -4.05
N VAL A 112 3.52 6.54 -3.34
CA VAL A 112 2.24 6.77 -2.68
C VAL A 112 2.41 6.50 -1.19
N THR A 113 2.01 7.47 -0.38
CA THR A 113 2.00 7.36 1.08
C THR A 113 0.56 7.28 1.57
N PHE A 114 0.33 6.40 2.55
CA PHE A 114 -0.94 6.19 3.22
C PHE A 114 -0.73 6.37 4.72
N ASP A 115 -1.46 7.29 5.32
CA ASP A 115 -1.48 7.49 6.76
C ASP A 115 -2.73 6.83 7.35
N PHE A 116 -2.55 6.10 8.44
CA PHE A 116 -3.62 5.38 9.12
C PHE A 116 -3.79 5.95 10.53
N ALA A 117 -4.99 6.48 10.78
CA ALA A 117 -5.35 7.09 12.05
C ALA A 117 -6.82 6.86 12.35
N GLY A 118 -7.25 7.26 13.55
CA GLY A 118 -8.64 7.13 13.99
C GLY A 118 -9.08 5.70 14.24
N TYR A 119 -8.15 4.82 14.62
CA TYR A 119 -8.49 3.45 14.99
C TYR A 119 -9.48 3.44 16.16
N ASP A 120 -10.53 2.63 16.02
CA ASP A 120 -11.63 2.50 16.98
C ASP A 120 -12.45 3.79 17.22
N GLU A 121 -12.19 4.87 16.48
CA GLU A 121 -12.97 6.09 16.56
C GLU A 121 -14.36 5.91 15.92
N PRO A 122 -15.45 6.25 16.62
CA PRO A 122 -16.79 6.16 16.05
C PRO A 122 -16.94 7.06 14.81
N THR A 123 -17.34 6.48 13.68
CA THR A 123 -17.66 7.21 12.45
C THR A 123 -19.17 7.19 12.18
N SER A 124 -19.72 8.36 11.83
CA SER A 124 -21.11 8.47 11.38
C SER A 124 -21.20 8.42 9.86
N VAL A 125 -21.89 7.41 9.34
CA VAL A 125 -22.23 7.32 7.90
C VAL A 125 -23.62 7.93 7.72
N ARG A 126 -23.77 8.89 6.81
CA ARG A 126 -25.05 9.53 6.46
C ARG A 126 -25.38 9.30 5.00
#